data_AF-A0A2M6UFN9-F1
#
_entry.id   AF-A0A2M6UFN9-F1
#
_cell.length_a   1.000
_cell.length_b   1.000
_cell.length_c   1.000
_cell.angle_alpha   90.00
_cell.angle_beta   90.00
_cell.angle_gamma   90.00
#
_symmetry.space_group_name_H-M   'P 1'
#
loop_
_entity.id
_entity.type
_entity.pdbx_description
1 polymer ?
#
loop_
_entity_poly.entity_id
_entity_poly.type
_entity_poly.pdbx_seq_one_letter_code
_entity_poly.pdbx_strand_id
1 'polypeptide(L)'
;MTTMKPVMRGPARRLLPLCGLALLGGGLIATSAGGWMPHLSPRTSAALTPADPDADMPVPKQHSSSSSNTTRVTGIEIPLRVGLQAHVPAQLGAVLAFYRTELAKRGWEEKPDGTVVAADHAQLAFVSPKGPATLKLGRAKDETIVDLVQRNTEAVAKADFLPMPGQARLIFGYLAPDVASLAINDQTIKIAGGENHPQTLDLPPGTYSYQLVVSGYTLRSDTITVAAGETWSLRLGDGDRKPDQIY
;
A
#
# COMPACT_ATOMS: atom_id res chain seq x y z
N MET A 1 44.69 -30.49 12.80
CA MET A 1 45.89 -30.45 11.92
C MET A 1 45.35 -30.25 10.51
N THR A 2 45.56 -29.15 9.79
CA THR A 2 46.79 -28.36 9.65
C THR A 2 46.42 -26.89 9.43
N THR A 3 47.13 -26.04 10.16
CA THR A 3 47.04 -24.58 10.22
C THR A 3 47.87 -23.98 9.10
N MET A 4 47.38 -22.97 8.38
CA MET A 4 48.25 -22.04 7.64
C MET A 4 47.70 -20.60 7.70
N LYS A 5 48.52 -19.74 8.32
CA LYS A 5 48.59 -18.27 8.22
C LYS A 5 50.11 -17.95 8.21
N PRO A 6 50.55 -16.71 7.99
CA PRO A 6 50.26 -15.77 6.89
C PRO A 6 51.59 -15.19 6.33
N VAL A 7 51.61 -14.51 5.18
CA VAL A 7 52.70 -13.56 4.87
C VAL A 7 52.16 -12.31 4.17
N MET A 8 52.62 -11.19 4.72
CA MET A 8 52.37 -9.79 4.43
C MET A 8 53.43 -9.28 3.44
N ARG A 9 53.08 -8.45 2.45
CA ARG A 9 54.03 -7.54 1.78
C ARG A 9 53.36 -6.20 1.49
N GLY A 10 54.08 -5.14 1.88
CA GLY A 10 53.63 -3.77 2.01
C GLY A 10 53.74 -2.89 0.75
N PRO A 11 53.91 -1.56 0.91
CA PRO A 11 53.22 -0.54 0.10
C PRO A 11 54.11 0.20 -0.92
N ALA A 12 53.49 0.90 -1.87
CA ALA A 12 54.10 1.98 -2.66
C ALA A 12 52.99 2.99 -3.06
N ARG A 13 52.86 4.17 -2.46
CA ARG A 13 53.58 5.45 -2.65
C ARG A 13 53.59 6.04 -4.09
N ARG A 14 52.86 7.17 -4.19
CA ARG A 14 53.13 8.46 -4.88
C ARG A 14 53.17 8.48 -6.42
N LEU A 15 52.46 9.43 -7.04
CA LEU A 15 52.97 10.78 -7.35
C LEU A 15 51.85 11.69 -7.90
N LEU A 16 51.75 12.90 -7.34
CA LEU A 16 51.17 14.09 -7.99
C LEU A 16 52.25 14.76 -8.85
N PRO A 17 51.89 15.45 -9.95
CA PRO A 17 52.66 16.56 -10.46
C PRO A 17 51.96 17.90 -10.23
N LEU A 18 52.71 18.82 -9.62
CA LEU A 18 52.53 20.28 -9.67
C LEU A 18 53.03 20.83 -11.01
N CYS A 19 52.32 21.83 -11.53
CA CYS A 19 52.79 23.01 -12.29
C CYS A 19 51.62 24.02 -12.18
N GLY A 20 51.67 25.27 -11.68
CA GLY A 20 52.73 26.30 -11.68
C GLY A 20 52.88 26.85 -13.10
N LEU A 21 52.75 28.14 -13.45
CA LEU A 21 52.46 29.43 -12.83
C LEU A 21 52.42 30.43 -14.01
N ALA A 22 51.58 31.48 -14.03
CA ALA A 22 51.94 32.81 -14.58
C ALA A 22 50.78 33.81 -14.54
N LEU A 23 51.11 35.01 -14.04
CA LEU A 23 50.32 36.23 -13.92
C LEU A 23 50.30 37.09 -15.21
N LEU A 24 49.35 38.05 -15.22
CA LEU A 24 49.27 39.38 -15.88
C LEU A 24 47.90 39.49 -16.57
N GLY A 25 47.07 40.54 -16.45
CA GLY A 25 47.21 41.91 -15.96
C GLY A 25 46.24 42.79 -16.77
N GLY A 26 45.49 43.69 -16.12
CA GLY A 26 44.58 44.69 -16.75
C GLY A 26 43.19 44.15 -17.12
N GLY A 27 42.06 44.81 -16.95
CA GLY A 27 41.74 46.22 -16.67
C GLY A 27 40.62 46.68 -17.63
N LEU A 28 39.40 46.88 -17.10
CA LEU A 28 38.20 47.49 -17.73
C LEU A 28 37.53 46.59 -18.82
N ILE A 29 36.21 46.48 -19.02
CA ILE A 29 35.06 47.40 -18.95
C ILE A 29 33.79 46.56 -18.67
N ALA A 30 32.82 47.14 -17.98
CA ALA A 30 31.47 46.59 -17.83
C ALA A 30 30.71 46.56 -19.17
N THR A 31 30.22 45.39 -19.56
CA THR A 31 29.09 45.26 -20.49
C THR A 31 28.13 44.20 -19.96
N SER A 32 27.01 44.67 -19.43
CA SER A 32 25.82 43.87 -19.16
C SER A 32 25.30 43.31 -20.48
N ALA A 33 25.57 42.04 -20.75
CA ALA A 33 24.81 41.25 -21.70
C ALA A 33 24.01 40.24 -20.89
N GLY A 34 22.69 40.48 -20.77
CA GLY A 34 21.74 39.53 -20.23
C GLY A 34 21.75 38.27 -21.08
N GLY A 35 22.63 37.33 -20.71
CA GLY A 35 22.57 35.96 -21.19
C GLY A 35 21.35 35.32 -20.56
N TRP A 36 20.28 35.23 -21.33
CA TRP A 36 19.15 34.35 -21.04
C TRP A 36 19.68 32.95 -20.75
N MET A 37 19.84 32.64 -19.46
CA MET A 37 19.68 31.27 -19.04
C MET A 37 18.23 30.92 -19.39
N PRO A 38 17.96 29.84 -20.15
CA PRO A 38 16.64 29.27 -20.13
C PRO A 38 16.39 28.95 -18.66
N HIS A 39 15.58 29.78 -18.01
CA HIS A 39 14.89 29.40 -16.80
C HIS A 39 14.28 28.05 -17.13
N LEU A 40 14.86 26.98 -16.58
CA LEU A 40 14.16 25.73 -16.46
C LEU A 40 12.99 26.08 -15.56
N SER A 41 11.90 26.53 -16.16
CA SER A 41 10.61 26.59 -15.50
C SER A 41 10.48 25.24 -14.81
N PRO A 42 10.40 25.17 -13.46
CA PRO A 42 9.93 23.95 -12.84
C PRO A 42 8.60 23.69 -13.53
N ARG A 43 8.55 22.61 -14.32
CA ARG A 43 7.41 22.24 -15.15
C ARG A 43 6.22 22.24 -14.21
N THR A 44 5.43 23.31 -14.20
CA THR A 44 4.29 23.45 -13.32
C THR A 44 3.36 22.35 -13.77
N SER A 45 3.35 21.25 -13.03
CA SER A 45 2.42 20.15 -13.26
C SER A 45 1.05 20.79 -13.26
N ALA A 46 0.41 20.82 -14.43
CA ALA A 46 -0.96 21.29 -14.54
C ALA A 46 -1.77 20.57 -13.46
N ALA A 47 -2.57 21.33 -12.70
CA ALA A 47 -3.36 20.78 -11.62
C ALA A 47 -4.25 19.67 -12.18
N LEU A 48 -4.19 18.49 -11.58
CA LEU A 48 -5.03 17.37 -11.97
C LEU A 48 -6.49 17.70 -11.62
N THR A 49 -7.41 17.28 -12.49
CA THR A 49 -8.86 17.49 -12.32
C THR A 49 -9.56 16.14 -12.32
N PRO A 50 -10.67 15.97 -11.56
CA PRO A 50 -11.35 14.68 -11.48
C PRO A 50 -12.00 14.32 -12.81
N ALA A 51 -11.96 13.04 -13.18
CA ALA A 51 -12.63 12.50 -14.37
C ALA A 51 -14.14 12.67 -14.28
N ASP A 52 -14.68 12.39 -13.09
CA ASP A 52 -16.06 12.59 -12.72
C ASP A 52 -16.09 13.44 -11.42
N PRO A 53 -16.67 14.65 -11.43
CA PRO A 53 -16.72 15.51 -10.25
C PRO A 53 -17.54 14.91 -9.11
N ASP A 54 -18.52 14.06 -9.41
CA ASP A 54 -19.51 13.55 -8.44
C ASP A 54 -19.14 12.15 -7.91
N ALA A 55 -18.11 11.51 -8.46
CA ALA A 55 -17.67 10.19 -8.01
C ALA A 55 -17.17 10.20 -6.57
N ASP A 56 -17.68 9.28 -5.72
CA ASP A 56 -17.23 9.07 -4.33
C ASP A 56 -15.72 8.81 -4.23
N MET A 57 -15.17 8.06 -5.20
CA MET A 57 -13.75 7.69 -5.28
C MET A 57 -13.11 8.41 -6.47
N PRO A 58 -12.51 9.60 -6.27
CA PRO A 58 -12.06 10.44 -7.37
C PRO A 58 -10.86 9.81 -8.11
N VAL A 59 -10.88 9.92 -9.43
CA VAL A 59 -9.77 9.54 -10.32
C VAL A 59 -9.38 10.76 -11.15
N PRO A 60 -8.08 11.10 -11.31
CA PRO A 60 -7.67 12.16 -12.24
C PRO A 60 -8.12 11.89 -13.69
N LYS A 61 -8.50 12.93 -14.44
CA LYS A 61 -8.79 12.83 -15.89
C LYS A 61 -7.65 12.22 -16.68
N GLN A 62 -6.42 12.52 -16.29
CA GLN A 62 -5.21 12.13 -16.99
C GLN A 62 -4.74 10.70 -16.66
N HIS A 63 -5.56 9.86 -16.03
CA HIS A 63 -5.15 8.48 -15.71
C HIS A 63 -4.94 7.63 -16.98
N SER A 64 -3.97 6.72 -16.95
CA SER A 64 -3.72 5.74 -18.02
C SER A 64 -4.58 4.49 -17.85
N SER A 65 -4.89 4.12 -16.60
CA SER A 65 -5.85 3.07 -16.28
C SER A 65 -6.47 3.30 -14.91
N SER A 66 -7.67 2.77 -14.72
CA SER A 66 -8.31 2.72 -13.40
C SER A 66 -9.18 1.48 -13.29
N SER A 67 -9.33 0.95 -12.08
CA SER A 67 -10.22 -0.14 -11.76
C SER A 67 -10.78 0.04 -10.36
N SER A 68 -11.99 -0.44 -10.14
CA SER A 68 -12.60 -0.48 -8.81
C SER A 68 -12.80 -1.92 -8.36
N ASN A 69 -12.64 -2.15 -7.06
CA ASN A 69 -12.98 -3.41 -6.44
C ASN A 69 -13.94 -3.18 -5.28
N THR A 70 -14.88 -4.10 -5.09
CA THR A 70 -15.83 -4.03 -3.99
C THR A 70 -15.96 -5.37 -3.33
N THR A 71 -15.98 -5.37 -2.00
CA THR A 71 -16.23 -6.59 -1.22
C THR A 71 -17.65 -6.55 -0.71
N ARG A 72 -18.44 -7.57 -1.11
CA ARG A 72 -19.83 -7.76 -0.70
C ARG A 72 -19.98 -9.12 -0.01
N VAL A 73 -20.99 -9.20 0.83
CA VAL A 73 -21.39 -10.43 1.53
C VAL A 73 -22.87 -10.64 1.28
N THR A 74 -23.29 -11.89 1.10
CA THR A 74 -24.70 -12.25 0.91
C THR A 74 -25.54 -11.72 2.07
N GLY A 75 -26.67 -11.08 1.76
CA GLY A 75 -27.56 -10.49 2.77
C GLY A 75 -27.18 -9.07 3.22
N ILE A 76 -26.03 -8.54 2.78
CA ILE A 76 -25.63 -7.15 3.05
C ILE A 76 -25.54 -6.40 1.72
N GLU A 77 -26.50 -5.50 1.47
CA GLU A 77 -26.62 -4.77 0.19
C GLU A 77 -25.45 -3.79 -0.04
N ILE A 78 -25.02 -3.13 1.03
CA ILE A 78 -23.97 -2.12 0.99
C ILE A 78 -22.59 -2.81 1.04
N PRO A 79 -21.62 -2.45 0.18
CA PRO A 79 -20.31 -3.08 0.21
C PRO A 79 -19.58 -2.80 1.53
N LEU A 80 -18.90 -3.83 2.05
CA LEU A 80 -18.05 -3.75 3.24
C LEU A 80 -16.79 -2.94 2.96
N ARG A 81 -16.29 -3.02 1.72
CA ARG A 81 -15.09 -2.33 1.25
C ARG A 81 -15.29 -1.88 -0.18
N VAL A 82 -14.82 -0.68 -0.49
CA VAL A 82 -14.68 -0.14 -1.83
C VAL A 82 -13.23 0.25 -2.01
N GLY A 83 -12.59 -0.20 -3.08
CA GLY A 83 -11.26 0.23 -3.45
C GLY A 83 -11.20 0.72 -4.89
N LEU A 84 -10.21 1.56 -5.13
CA LEU A 84 -9.88 2.14 -6.42
C LEU A 84 -8.37 1.97 -6.61
N GLN A 85 -8.00 1.36 -7.73
CA GLN A 85 -6.64 1.35 -8.22
C GLN A 85 -6.56 2.22 -9.48
N ALA A 86 -5.54 3.07 -9.58
CA ALA A 86 -5.33 3.88 -10.78
C ALA A 86 -3.86 4.08 -11.08
N HIS A 87 -3.55 4.28 -12.36
CA HIS A 87 -2.24 4.66 -12.85
C HIS A 87 -2.32 6.07 -13.41
N VAL A 88 -1.50 6.96 -12.87
CA VAL A 88 -1.54 8.37 -13.24
C VAL A 88 -0.15 8.80 -13.74
N PRO A 89 0.00 9.21 -15.01
CA PRO A 89 1.25 9.71 -15.60
C PRO A 89 1.57 11.13 -15.09
N ALA A 90 1.72 11.26 -13.78
CA ALA A 90 2.03 12.49 -13.08
C ALA A 90 2.94 12.20 -11.86
N GLN A 91 3.64 13.25 -11.41
CA GLN A 91 4.49 13.17 -10.24
C GLN A 91 3.67 12.92 -8.97
N LEU A 92 4.25 12.19 -8.01
CA LEU A 92 3.59 11.81 -6.76
C LEU A 92 3.01 13.01 -6.02
N GLY A 93 3.75 14.13 -5.94
CA GLY A 93 3.29 15.33 -5.26
C GLY A 93 2.03 15.93 -5.88
N ALA A 94 1.91 15.92 -7.21
CA ALA A 94 0.72 16.42 -7.91
C ALA A 94 -0.50 15.50 -7.67
N VAL A 95 -0.28 14.18 -7.69
CA VAL A 95 -1.32 13.19 -7.40
C VAL A 95 -1.76 13.25 -5.94
N LEU A 96 -0.83 13.43 -5.00
CA LEU A 96 -1.13 13.60 -3.59
C LEU A 96 -1.95 14.88 -3.33
N ALA A 97 -1.56 16.00 -3.93
CA ALA A 97 -2.30 17.26 -3.83
C ALA A 97 -3.72 17.16 -4.40
N PHE A 98 -3.88 16.42 -5.50
CA PHE A 98 -5.18 16.10 -6.07
C PHE A 98 -6.07 15.35 -5.07
N TYR A 99 -5.58 14.23 -4.51
CA TYR A 99 -6.38 13.42 -3.59
C TYR A 99 -6.74 14.17 -2.31
N ARG A 100 -5.79 14.90 -1.70
CA ARG A 100 -6.10 15.74 -0.53
C ARG A 100 -7.23 16.73 -0.82
N THR A 101 -7.17 17.39 -1.97
CA THR A 101 -8.18 18.37 -2.38
C THR A 101 -9.55 17.73 -2.62
N GLU A 102 -9.57 16.66 -3.43
CA GLU A 102 -10.83 16.03 -3.85
C GLU A 102 -11.51 15.24 -2.73
N LEU A 103 -10.73 14.58 -1.86
CA LEU A 103 -11.28 13.86 -0.72
C LEU A 103 -11.78 14.84 0.36
N ALA A 104 -11.09 15.95 0.62
CA ALA A 104 -11.59 16.98 1.54
C ALA A 104 -12.94 17.56 1.09
N LYS A 105 -13.14 17.80 -0.22
CA LYS A 105 -14.44 18.23 -0.77
C LYS A 105 -15.57 17.22 -0.52
N ARG A 106 -15.23 15.94 -0.35
CA ARG A 106 -16.16 14.84 -0.08
C ARG A 106 -16.36 14.60 1.42
N GLY A 107 -15.85 15.49 2.28
CA GLY A 107 -15.95 15.39 3.73
C GLY A 107 -15.01 14.35 4.34
N TRP A 108 -13.91 14.00 3.66
CA TRP A 108 -12.91 13.10 4.23
C TRP A 108 -11.88 13.92 5.01
N GLU A 109 -11.54 13.44 6.20
CA GLU A 109 -10.58 14.08 7.10
C GLU A 109 -9.30 13.27 7.16
N GLU A 110 -8.16 13.87 6.79
CA GLU A 110 -6.84 13.25 6.93
C GLU A 110 -6.50 13.09 8.43
N LYS A 111 -6.02 11.91 8.82
CA LYS A 111 -5.52 11.66 10.18
C LYS A 111 -3.99 11.76 10.19
N PRO A 112 -3.41 12.39 11.23
CA PRO A 112 -1.96 12.50 11.34
C PRO A 112 -1.31 11.13 11.58
N ASP A 113 -2.02 10.23 12.27
CA ASP A 113 -1.53 8.90 12.60
C ASP A 113 -1.35 8.04 11.34
N GLY A 114 -0.19 7.42 11.21
CA GLY A 114 0.12 6.54 10.08
C GLY A 114 0.40 7.26 8.76
N THR A 115 0.50 8.60 8.78
CA THR A 115 0.89 9.39 7.61
C THR A 115 2.38 9.23 7.32
N VAL A 116 2.69 8.78 6.11
CA VAL A 116 4.04 8.69 5.56
C VAL A 116 4.05 9.42 4.23
N VAL A 117 4.96 10.38 4.05
CA VAL A 117 5.15 11.06 2.76
C VAL A 117 6.64 11.10 2.47
N ALA A 118 7.04 10.36 1.43
CA ALA A 118 8.39 10.29 0.93
C ALA A 118 8.43 10.73 -0.54
N ALA A 119 9.63 10.77 -1.13
CA ALA A 119 9.81 11.18 -2.52
C ALA A 119 9.16 10.22 -3.53
N ASP A 120 9.10 8.93 -3.20
CA ASP A 120 8.67 7.85 -4.09
C ASP A 120 7.39 7.14 -3.62
N HIS A 121 6.93 7.38 -2.41
CA HIS A 121 5.68 6.82 -1.89
C HIS A 121 4.99 7.76 -0.90
N ALA A 122 3.68 7.58 -0.74
CA ALA A 122 2.93 8.19 0.35
C ALA A 122 1.86 7.22 0.85
N GLN A 123 1.57 7.28 2.14
CA GLN A 123 0.45 6.61 2.77
C GLN A 123 -0.25 7.60 3.68
N LEU A 124 -1.55 7.81 3.47
CA LEU A 124 -2.39 8.66 4.31
C LEU A 124 -3.56 7.84 4.85
N ALA A 125 -3.92 8.08 6.11
CA ALA A 125 -5.15 7.59 6.70
C ALA A 125 -6.22 8.69 6.66
N PHE A 126 -7.47 8.31 6.40
CA PHE A 126 -8.60 9.22 6.40
C PHE A 126 -9.75 8.65 7.24
N VAL A 127 -10.53 9.55 7.84
CA VAL A 127 -11.91 9.25 8.23
C VAL A 127 -12.81 9.76 7.11
N SER A 128 -13.55 8.85 6.50
CA SER A 128 -14.53 9.14 5.46
C SER A 128 -15.95 9.04 6.01
N PRO A 129 -16.97 9.51 5.29
CA PRO A 129 -18.36 9.41 5.74
C PRO A 129 -18.85 7.99 6.06
N LYS A 130 -18.25 6.95 5.44
CA LYS A 130 -18.64 5.53 5.64
C LYS A 130 -17.75 4.79 6.65
N GLY A 131 -16.62 5.37 7.06
CA GLY A 131 -15.66 4.70 7.93
C GLY A 131 -14.20 5.01 7.60
N PRO A 132 -13.24 4.21 8.12
CA PRO A 132 -11.82 4.42 7.90
C PRO A 132 -11.45 4.19 6.43
N ALA A 133 -10.51 5.00 5.95
CA ALA A 133 -10.00 4.91 4.59
C ALA A 133 -8.48 5.10 4.55
N THR A 134 -7.86 4.59 3.49
CA THR A 134 -6.42 4.65 3.29
C THR A 134 -6.13 5.02 1.84
N LEU A 135 -5.23 5.98 1.64
CA LEU A 135 -4.64 6.28 0.35
C LEU A 135 -3.18 5.83 0.38
N LYS A 136 -2.79 4.98 -0.56
CA LYS A 136 -1.40 4.63 -0.83
C LYS A 136 -1.03 5.09 -2.23
N LEU A 137 0.09 5.79 -2.33
CA LEU A 137 0.70 6.23 -3.58
C LEU A 137 2.08 5.60 -3.68
N GLY A 138 2.42 5.09 -4.87
CA GLY A 138 3.76 4.58 -5.16
C GLY A 138 4.23 5.00 -6.54
N ARG A 139 5.50 5.37 -6.67
CA ARG A 139 6.10 5.67 -7.96
C ARG A 139 6.47 4.37 -8.67
N ALA A 140 6.03 4.25 -9.92
CA ALA A 140 6.44 3.20 -10.84
C ALA A 140 6.79 3.82 -12.19
N LYS A 141 8.07 3.78 -12.56
CA LYS A 141 8.59 4.40 -13.80
C LYS A 141 8.19 5.88 -13.88
N ASP A 142 7.36 6.27 -14.85
CA ASP A 142 6.90 7.64 -15.07
C ASP A 142 5.47 7.88 -14.56
N GLU A 143 4.89 6.90 -13.85
CA GLU A 143 3.55 6.97 -13.29
C GLU A 143 3.53 6.91 -11.76
N THR A 144 2.49 7.47 -11.16
CA THR A 144 2.12 7.23 -9.77
C THR A 144 0.97 6.23 -9.76
N ILE A 145 1.19 5.10 -9.09
CA ILE A 145 0.17 4.11 -8.79
C ILE A 145 -0.60 4.59 -7.56
N VAL A 146 -1.92 4.56 -7.66
CA VAL A 146 -2.86 4.91 -6.60
C VAL A 146 -3.54 3.64 -6.14
N ASP A 147 -3.64 3.46 -4.83
CA ASP A 147 -4.55 2.53 -4.17
C ASP A 147 -5.32 3.32 -3.10
N LEU A 148 -6.59 3.58 -3.36
CA LEU A 148 -7.50 4.27 -2.43
C LEU A 148 -8.55 3.26 -1.96
N VAL A 149 -8.63 3.07 -0.65
CA VAL A 149 -9.52 2.08 -0.03
C VAL A 149 -10.40 2.77 1.01
N GLN A 150 -11.71 2.56 0.92
CA GLN A 150 -12.69 2.94 1.92
C GLN A 150 -13.33 1.68 2.51
N ARG A 151 -13.41 1.62 3.83
CA ARG A 151 -14.08 0.56 4.56
C ARG A 151 -15.35 1.10 5.18
N ASN A 152 -16.39 0.27 5.17
CA ASN A 152 -17.70 0.63 5.67
C ASN A 152 -17.96 -0.03 7.03
N THR A 153 -17.79 0.75 8.10
CA THR A 153 -17.96 0.26 9.48
C THR A 153 -19.38 -0.27 9.73
N GLU A 154 -20.41 0.40 9.19
CA GLU A 154 -21.81 -0.01 9.36
C GLU A 154 -22.09 -1.35 8.66
N ALA A 155 -21.61 -1.52 7.42
CA ALA A 155 -21.80 -2.77 6.68
C ALA A 155 -21.05 -3.94 7.33
N VAL A 156 -19.83 -3.70 7.82
CA VAL A 156 -19.04 -4.70 8.55
C VAL A 156 -19.72 -5.06 9.89
N ALA A 157 -20.30 -4.08 10.59
CA ALA A 157 -21.08 -4.33 11.81
C ALA A 157 -22.34 -5.17 11.53
N LYS A 158 -23.09 -4.85 10.48
CA LYS A 158 -24.28 -5.61 10.06
C LYS A 158 -23.94 -7.06 9.67
N ALA A 159 -22.73 -7.30 9.18
CA ALA A 159 -22.22 -8.62 8.86
C ALA A 159 -21.65 -9.37 10.09
N ASP A 160 -21.65 -8.77 11.29
CA ASP A 160 -20.97 -9.28 12.49
C ASP A 160 -19.47 -9.55 12.29
N PHE A 161 -18.84 -8.71 11.47
CA PHE A 161 -17.43 -8.85 11.07
C PHE A 161 -16.50 -7.82 11.72
N LEU A 162 -17.01 -7.01 12.65
CA LEU A 162 -16.16 -6.08 13.39
C LEU A 162 -15.22 -6.85 14.33
N PRO A 163 -13.93 -6.49 14.38
CA PRO A 163 -12.99 -7.14 15.27
C PRO A 163 -13.22 -6.72 16.71
N MET A 164 -12.87 -7.60 17.65
CA MET A 164 -12.87 -7.24 19.07
C MET A 164 -11.87 -6.09 19.35
N PRO A 165 -12.14 -5.21 20.33
CA PRO A 165 -11.23 -4.13 20.68
C PRO A 165 -9.81 -4.65 20.95
N GLY A 166 -8.81 -4.07 20.27
CA GLY A 166 -7.40 -4.44 20.40
C GLY A 166 -6.99 -5.72 19.65
N GLN A 167 -7.92 -6.38 18.94
CA GLN A 167 -7.66 -7.58 18.15
C GLN A 167 -7.92 -7.33 16.66
N ALA A 168 -7.43 -8.24 15.83
CA ALA A 168 -7.87 -8.42 14.46
C ALA A 168 -8.91 -9.55 14.40
N ARG A 169 -9.71 -9.59 13.33
CA ARG A 169 -10.64 -10.70 13.06
C ARG A 169 -10.31 -11.37 11.75
N LEU A 170 -10.20 -12.69 11.76
CA LEU A 170 -10.17 -13.51 10.55
C LEU A 170 -11.56 -14.03 10.26
N ILE A 171 -11.94 -14.00 8.98
CA ILE A 171 -13.14 -14.62 8.44
C ILE A 171 -12.68 -15.70 7.47
N PHE A 172 -13.15 -16.92 7.65
CA PHE A 172 -12.74 -18.04 6.81
C PHE A 172 -13.85 -19.06 6.67
N GLY A 173 -13.78 -19.84 5.60
CA GLY A 173 -14.69 -20.93 5.33
C GLY A 173 -14.09 -21.83 4.25
N TYR A 174 -14.58 -23.06 4.16
CA TYR A 174 -14.13 -24.03 3.19
C TYR A 174 -15.33 -24.54 2.41
N LEU A 175 -15.53 -24.02 1.20
CA LEU A 175 -16.73 -24.25 0.39
C LEU A 175 -16.73 -25.60 -0.35
N ALA A 176 -15.64 -26.36 -0.29
CA ALA A 176 -15.60 -27.74 -0.79
C ALA A 176 -16.24 -28.71 0.21
N PRO A 177 -16.86 -29.81 -0.25
CA PRO A 177 -17.67 -30.70 0.60
C PRO A 177 -16.87 -31.45 1.67
N ASP A 178 -15.54 -31.58 1.50
CA ASP A 178 -14.68 -32.25 2.47
C ASP A 178 -14.52 -31.45 3.76
N VAL A 179 -14.44 -32.13 4.90
CA VAL A 179 -14.09 -31.48 6.17
C VAL A 179 -12.64 -31.00 6.11
N ALA A 180 -12.44 -29.75 6.51
CA ALA A 180 -11.13 -29.13 6.60
C ALA A 180 -10.81 -28.72 8.04
N SER A 181 -9.58 -28.30 8.27
CA SER A 181 -9.17 -27.65 9.51
C SER A 181 -8.17 -26.55 9.20
N LEU A 182 -8.30 -25.42 9.89
CA LEU A 182 -7.34 -24.32 9.87
C LEU A 182 -6.44 -24.46 11.09
N ALA A 183 -5.15 -24.71 10.85
CA ALA A 183 -4.13 -24.62 11.90
C ALA A 183 -3.51 -23.22 11.86
N ILE A 184 -3.63 -22.45 12.94
CA ILE A 184 -3.11 -21.08 13.08
C ILE A 184 -2.93 -20.75 14.55
N ASN A 185 -1.90 -19.98 14.92
CA ASN A 185 -1.68 -19.55 16.31
C ASN A 185 -1.67 -20.72 17.32
N ASP A 186 -0.99 -21.81 16.98
CA ASP A 186 -0.93 -23.07 17.75
C ASP A 186 -2.32 -23.70 18.06
N GLN A 187 -3.36 -23.28 17.35
CA GLN A 187 -4.71 -23.81 17.43
C GLN A 187 -5.07 -24.54 16.13
N THR A 188 -5.92 -25.56 16.24
CA THR A 188 -6.52 -26.23 15.07
C THR A 188 -8.04 -26.11 15.15
N ILE A 189 -8.63 -25.40 14.19
CA ILE A 189 -10.05 -25.08 14.13
C ILE A 189 -10.67 -25.95 13.05
N LYS A 190 -11.70 -26.73 13.41
CA LYS A 190 -12.41 -27.57 12.44
C LYS A 190 -13.35 -26.73 11.58
N ILE A 191 -13.32 -26.96 10.28
CA ILE A 191 -14.19 -26.31 9.30
C ILE A 191 -15.07 -27.40 8.70
N ALA A 192 -16.38 -27.31 8.93
CA ALA A 192 -17.34 -28.14 8.23
C ALA A 192 -17.29 -27.79 6.73
N GLY A 193 -17.03 -28.79 5.90
CA GLY A 193 -16.99 -28.60 4.44
C GLY A 193 -18.37 -28.33 3.87
N GLY A 194 -18.42 -27.55 2.80
CA GLY A 194 -19.63 -27.31 2.01
C GLY A 194 -20.69 -26.43 2.68
N GLU A 195 -20.47 -26.03 3.93
CA GLU A 195 -21.32 -25.06 4.61
C GLU A 195 -20.99 -23.63 4.13
N ASN A 196 -22.01 -22.90 3.69
CA ASN A 196 -21.88 -21.50 3.29
C ASN A 196 -21.97 -20.55 4.49
N HIS A 197 -21.38 -20.96 5.61
CA HIS A 197 -21.36 -20.18 6.85
C HIS A 197 -19.90 -19.84 7.19
N PRO A 198 -19.48 -18.59 6.99
CA PRO A 198 -18.13 -18.19 7.36
C PRO A 198 -17.95 -18.30 8.88
N GLN A 199 -16.82 -18.86 9.30
CA GLN A 199 -16.36 -18.86 10.68
C GLN A 199 -15.47 -17.64 10.94
N THR A 200 -15.36 -17.27 12.20
CA THR A 200 -14.52 -16.15 12.64
C THR A 200 -13.52 -16.57 13.72
N LEU A 201 -12.37 -15.90 13.74
CA LEU A 201 -11.36 -16.03 14.79
C LEU A 201 -10.78 -14.66 15.07
N ASP A 202 -10.92 -14.18 16.30
CA ASP A 202 -10.21 -12.98 16.74
C ASP A 202 -8.77 -13.35 17.17
N LEU A 203 -7.80 -12.52 16.76
CA LEU A 203 -6.38 -12.72 17.01
C LEU A 203 -5.74 -11.41 17.52
N PRO A 204 -4.77 -11.47 18.43
CA PRO A 204 -3.91 -10.33 18.71
C PRO A 204 -3.20 -9.82 17.44
N PRO A 205 -2.73 -8.56 17.42
CA PRO A 205 -1.90 -8.06 16.33
C PRO A 205 -0.59 -8.86 16.24
N GLY A 206 -0.20 -9.24 15.02
CA GLY A 206 1.00 -10.04 14.82
C GLY A 206 1.07 -10.71 13.45
N THR A 207 2.14 -11.48 13.24
CA THR A 207 2.33 -12.31 12.05
C THR A 207 2.13 -13.77 12.41
N TYR A 208 1.24 -14.43 11.69
CA TYR A 208 0.82 -15.81 11.92
C TYR A 208 1.10 -16.67 10.69
N SER A 209 1.75 -17.81 10.90
CA SER A 209 1.73 -18.88 9.91
C SER A 209 0.41 -19.63 10.04
N TYR A 210 -0.19 -20.02 8.92
CA TYR A 210 -1.40 -20.82 8.92
C TYR A 210 -1.35 -21.94 7.88
N GLN A 211 -2.08 -23.01 8.15
CA GLN A 211 -2.18 -24.17 7.28
C GLN A 211 -3.64 -24.61 7.13
N LEU A 212 -4.02 -24.92 5.89
CA LEU A 212 -5.27 -25.60 5.58
C LEU A 212 -4.98 -27.10 5.49
N VAL A 213 -5.61 -27.88 6.37
CA VAL A 213 -5.51 -29.34 6.41
C VAL A 213 -6.82 -29.94 5.96
N VAL A 214 -6.79 -30.84 4.98
CA VAL A 214 -7.97 -31.55 4.46
C VAL A 214 -7.68 -33.04 4.51
N SER A 215 -8.54 -33.82 5.17
CA SER A 215 -8.37 -35.27 5.32
C SER A 215 -6.98 -35.71 5.81
N GLY A 216 -6.35 -34.90 6.68
CA GLY A 216 -5.02 -35.15 7.25
C GLY A 216 -3.84 -34.68 6.40
N TYR A 217 -4.08 -34.16 5.20
CA TYR A 217 -3.04 -33.62 4.32
C TYR A 217 -3.04 -32.09 4.32
N THR A 218 -1.85 -31.49 4.36
CA THR A 218 -1.71 -30.04 4.22
C THR A 218 -1.95 -29.65 2.76
N LEU A 219 -3.04 -28.93 2.50
CA LEU A 219 -3.40 -28.44 1.17
C LEU A 219 -2.77 -27.08 0.87
N ARG A 220 -2.60 -26.25 1.90
CA ARG A 220 -1.98 -24.91 1.78
C ARG A 220 -1.27 -24.52 3.06
N SER A 221 -0.15 -23.81 2.92
CA SER A 221 0.55 -23.11 4.00
C SER A 221 0.89 -21.70 3.56
N ASP A 222 0.66 -20.70 4.40
CA ASP A 222 0.99 -19.31 4.10
C ASP A 222 1.17 -18.51 5.40
N THR A 223 1.43 -17.22 5.28
CA THR A 223 1.52 -16.29 6.40
C THR A 223 0.55 -15.14 6.24
N ILE A 224 0.05 -14.62 7.36
CA ILE A 224 -0.74 -13.39 7.40
C ILE A 224 -0.22 -12.49 8.51
N THR A 225 -0.13 -11.19 8.23
CA THR A 225 0.14 -10.17 9.25
C THR A 225 -1.12 -9.36 9.45
N VAL A 226 -1.55 -9.23 10.69
CA VAL A 226 -2.78 -8.53 11.07
C VAL A 226 -2.48 -7.47 12.12
N ALA A 227 -3.18 -6.33 12.05
CA ALA A 227 -3.13 -5.26 13.04
C ALA A 227 -4.44 -5.15 13.82
N ALA A 228 -4.39 -4.47 14.97
CA ALA A 228 -5.58 -4.23 15.78
C ALA A 228 -6.62 -3.42 14.99
N GLY A 229 -7.88 -3.81 15.09
CA GLY A 229 -8.97 -3.14 14.39
C GLY A 229 -9.14 -3.58 12.93
N GLU A 230 -8.36 -4.54 12.44
CA GLU A 230 -8.50 -5.07 11.08
C GLU A 230 -9.36 -6.33 11.03
N THR A 231 -10.07 -6.52 9.92
CA THR A 231 -10.75 -7.77 9.57
C THR A 231 -10.25 -8.29 8.24
N TRP A 232 -9.85 -9.55 8.19
CA TRP A 232 -9.28 -10.20 7.01
C TRP A 232 -10.10 -11.42 6.59
N SER A 233 -10.25 -11.62 5.29
CA SER A 233 -10.83 -12.85 4.74
C SER A 233 -9.75 -13.81 4.26
N LEU A 234 -9.83 -15.07 4.70
CA LEU A 234 -9.07 -16.19 4.16
C LEU A 234 -10.00 -17.01 3.28
N ARG A 235 -9.71 -17.04 1.97
CA ARG A 235 -10.40 -17.95 1.04
C ARG A 235 -9.66 -19.27 1.00
N LEU A 236 -10.19 -20.25 1.71
CA LEU A 236 -9.63 -21.59 1.83
C LEU A 236 -10.32 -22.46 0.76
N GLY A 237 -9.62 -22.81 -0.31
CA GLY A 237 -10.15 -23.61 -1.42
C GLY A 237 -9.77 -23.10 -2.81
N ASP A 238 -9.53 -21.79 -2.95
CA ASP A 238 -9.27 -21.14 -4.25
C ASP A 238 -7.76 -20.85 -4.43
N GLY A 239 -6.96 -21.82 -4.89
CA GLY A 239 -5.58 -21.63 -5.39
C GLY A 239 -4.66 -20.68 -4.59
N ASP A 240 -3.78 -19.96 -5.31
CA ASP A 240 -2.77 -19.01 -4.79
C ASP A 240 -3.35 -17.66 -4.31
N ARG A 241 -4.66 -17.58 -4.05
CA ARG A 241 -5.31 -16.31 -3.73
C ARG A 241 -4.88 -15.83 -2.35
N LYS A 242 -4.29 -14.64 -2.28
CA LYS A 242 -3.81 -14.03 -1.02
C LYS A 242 -4.98 -13.62 -0.11
N PRO A 243 -4.74 -13.53 1.22
CA PRO A 243 -5.68 -12.92 2.14
C PRO A 243 -6.11 -11.52 1.68
N ASP A 244 -7.38 -11.19 1.90
CA ASP A 244 -7.94 -9.88 1.52
C ASP A 244 -8.42 -9.14 2.77
N GLN A 245 -7.97 -7.90 2.93
CA GLN A 245 -8.36 -7.07 4.06
C GLN A 245 -9.72 -6.44 3.80
N ILE A 246 -10.69 -6.76 4.65
CA ILE A 246 -12.08 -6.35 4.57
C ILE A 246 -12.34 -5.07 5.38
N TYR A 247 -11.69 -4.98 6.55
CA TYR A 247 -11.76 -3.85 7.48
C TYR A 247 -10.37 -3.57 8.07
#